data_AF-A0AAQ4DS27-F1
#
_entry.id   AF-A0AAQ4DS27-F1
#
_cell.length_a   1.000
_cell.length_b   1.000
_cell.length_c   1.000
_cell.angle_alpha   90.00
_cell.angle_beta   90.00
_cell.angle_gamma   90.00
#
_symmetry.space_group_name_H-M   'P 1'
#
loop_
_entity.id
_entity.type
_entity.pdbx_description
1 polymer ?
#
loop_
_entity_poly.entity_id
_entity_poly.type
_entity_poly.pdbx_seq_one_letter_code
_entity_poly.pdbx_strand_id
1 'polypeptide(L)'
;MSPQVWMFLGVALVIVSLITALFNSMHAAKLGRRYSYLGFVSDAIWQYLENLFFEASAQAPTLGGERLLSAAWWLAALVLMNAFCGHMRACLMIKSEVEKIESARQLVRKPHTLPHMWLGTSYVAMVAYAAPPARSIRRLVEAGLVNYWWTRATGDVSRCGGSSSSSGPEQASTLGFADVFGVFVLWLACAGISALVFFAELCTPRTDEMSKKLAAAAASRCRHRWRAGRLPRSRSRV
;
A
#
# COMPACT_ATOMS: atom_id res chain seq x y z
N MET A 1 -8.61 1.89 4.71
CA MET A 1 -8.65 3.33 4.37
C MET A 1 -9.61 3.53 3.21
N SER A 2 -10.40 4.59 3.21
CA SER A 2 -11.31 4.87 2.08
C SER A 2 -10.51 5.25 0.83
N PRO A 3 -10.99 4.89 -0.39
CA PRO A 3 -10.31 5.23 -1.65
C PRO A 3 -10.17 6.75 -1.85
N GLN A 4 -10.99 7.54 -1.17
CA GLN A 4 -10.97 9.00 -1.21
C GLN A 4 -9.64 9.58 -0.71
N VAL A 5 -9.01 8.98 0.31
CA VAL A 5 -7.73 9.47 0.86
C VAL A 5 -6.63 9.40 -0.19
N TRP A 6 -6.59 8.31 -0.95
CA TRP A 6 -5.61 8.11 -2.03
C TRP A 6 -5.82 9.10 -3.18
N MET A 7 -7.06 9.44 -3.50
CA MET A 7 -7.38 10.48 -4.48
C MET A 7 -6.89 11.86 -4.02
N PHE A 8 -7.12 12.23 -2.75
CA PHE A 8 -6.64 13.50 -2.22
C PHE A 8 -5.11 13.57 -2.16
N LEU A 9 -4.43 12.47 -1.83
CA LEU A 9 -2.97 12.39 -1.85
C LEU A 9 -2.41 12.63 -3.25
N GLY A 10 -2.99 11.97 -4.27
CA GLY A 10 -2.57 12.16 -5.66
C GLY A 10 -2.78 13.59 -6.14
N VAL A 11 -3.94 14.19 -5.83
CA VAL A 11 -4.23 15.59 -6.16
C VAL A 11 -3.26 16.54 -5.44
N ALA A 12 -2.99 16.32 -4.16
CA ALA A 12 -2.03 17.13 -3.40
C ALA A 12 -0.61 17.05 -3.98
N LEU A 13 -0.18 15.87 -4.42
CA LEU A 13 1.12 15.68 -5.07
C LEU A 13 1.21 16.47 -6.38
N VAL A 14 0.17 16.44 -7.21
CA VAL A 14 0.10 17.22 -8.45
C VAL A 14 0.10 18.73 -8.16
N ILE A 15 -0.64 19.19 -7.15
CA ILE A 15 -0.67 20.62 -6.79
C ILE A 15 0.70 21.09 -6.32
N VAL A 16 1.34 20.35 -5.40
CA VAL A 16 2.65 20.73 -4.85
C VAL A 16 3.73 20.71 -5.92
N SER A 17 3.71 19.73 -6.82
CA SER A 17 4.65 19.68 -7.96
C SER A 17 4.42 20.81 -8.97
N LEU A 18 3.17 21.17 -9.28
CA LEU A 18 2.86 22.31 -10.16
C LEU A 18 3.32 23.64 -9.53
N ILE A 19 3.10 23.84 -8.23
CA ILE A 19 3.55 25.04 -7.52
C ILE A 19 5.08 25.14 -7.62
N THR A 20 5.81 24.06 -7.33
CA THR A 20 7.29 24.05 -7.42
C THR A 20 7.79 24.22 -8.84
N ALA A 21 7.13 23.64 -9.84
CA ALA A 21 7.47 23.85 -11.24
C ALA A 21 7.23 25.30 -11.69
N LEU A 22 6.19 25.97 -11.17
CA LEU A 22 5.93 27.39 -11.42
C LEU A 22 7.01 28.28 -10.78
N PHE A 23 7.38 28.01 -9.52
CA PHE A 23 8.48 28.74 -8.86
C PHE A 23 9.80 28.59 -9.64
N ASN A 24 10.14 27.37 -10.06
CA ASN A 24 11.32 27.10 -10.87
C ASN A 24 11.25 27.76 -12.27
N SER A 25 10.08 27.76 -12.90
CA SER A 25 9.88 28.42 -14.21
C SER A 25 10.06 29.94 -14.12
N MET A 26 9.51 30.56 -13.07
CA MET A 26 9.67 32.00 -12.82
C MET A 26 11.14 32.37 -12.53
N HIS A 27 11.86 31.51 -11.81
CA HIS A 27 13.30 31.69 -11.58
C HIS A 27 14.13 31.51 -12.85
N ALA A 28 13.82 30.49 -13.66
CA ALA A 28 14.49 30.25 -14.93
C ALA A 28 14.27 31.40 -15.93
N ALA A 29 13.06 31.97 -15.95
CA ALA A 29 12.74 33.16 -16.75
C ALA A 29 13.57 34.38 -16.32
N LYS A 30 13.75 34.60 -15.01
CA LYS A 30 14.64 35.65 -14.48
C LYS A 30 16.12 35.43 -14.83
N LEU A 31 16.57 34.17 -14.89
CA LEU A 31 17.96 33.82 -15.23
C LEU A 31 18.22 33.65 -16.75
N GLY A 32 17.21 33.86 -17.61
CA GLY A 32 17.35 33.75 -19.06
C GLY A 32 17.69 32.34 -19.57
N ARG A 33 17.45 31.29 -18.77
CA ARG A 33 17.83 29.91 -19.10
C ARG A 33 16.64 29.19 -19.76
N ARG A 34 16.79 28.75 -21.01
CA ARG A 34 15.75 27.98 -21.74
C ARG A 34 15.73 26.53 -21.27
N TYR A 35 14.83 26.21 -20.36
CA TYR A 35 14.45 24.85 -19.98
C TYR A 35 12.98 24.60 -20.34
N SER A 36 12.65 23.34 -20.65
CA SER A 36 11.26 22.95 -20.94
C SER A 36 10.45 22.90 -19.64
N TYR A 37 9.25 23.49 -19.64
CA TYR A 37 8.34 23.47 -18.50
C TYR A 37 7.99 22.04 -18.07
N LEU A 38 7.80 21.14 -19.03
CA LEU A 38 7.53 19.71 -18.78
C LEU A 38 8.66 19.01 -18.03
N GLY A 39 9.93 19.40 -18.26
CA GLY A 39 11.06 18.85 -17.52
C GLY A 39 11.07 19.29 -16.05
N PHE A 40 10.72 20.54 -15.77
CA PHE A 40 10.57 21.00 -14.39
C PHE A 40 9.44 20.28 -13.65
N VAL A 41 8.32 20.03 -14.33
CA VAL A 41 7.20 19.29 -13.73
C VAL A 41 7.59 17.84 -13.45
N SER A 42 8.28 17.16 -14.38
CA SER A 42 8.72 15.77 -14.15
C SER A 42 9.70 15.66 -12.98
N ASP A 43 10.68 16.57 -12.92
CA ASP A 43 11.68 16.58 -11.83
C ASP A 43 11.01 16.87 -10.48
N ALA A 44 10.06 17.82 -10.45
CA ALA A 44 9.31 18.14 -9.23
C ALA A 44 8.41 16.99 -8.78
N ILE A 45 7.66 16.35 -9.69
CA ILE A 45 6.83 15.19 -9.38
C ILE A 45 7.70 14.07 -8.79
N TRP A 46 8.84 13.79 -9.43
CA TRP A 46 9.76 12.75 -8.97
C TRP A 46 10.30 13.03 -7.57
N GLN A 47 10.75 14.27 -7.30
CA GLN A 47 11.21 14.68 -5.98
C GLN A 47 10.15 14.50 -4.88
N TYR A 48 8.89 14.89 -5.12
CA TYR A 48 7.83 14.73 -4.12
C TYR A 48 7.37 13.27 -3.97
N LEU A 49 7.47 12.47 -5.03
CA LEU A 49 7.23 11.03 -5.00
C LEU A 49 8.32 10.31 -4.19
N GLU A 50 9.59 10.63 -4.41
CA GLU A 50 10.72 10.10 -3.61
C GLU A 50 10.58 10.47 -2.13
N ASN A 51 10.20 11.71 -1.84
CA ASN A 51 9.94 12.14 -0.47
C ASN A 51 8.75 11.40 0.18
N LEU A 52 7.76 10.95 -0.61
CA LEU A 52 6.62 10.20 -0.11
C LEU A 52 6.98 8.73 0.23
N PHE A 53 7.86 8.10 -0.56
CA PHE A 53 8.19 6.67 -0.42
C PHE A 53 9.50 6.38 0.31
N PHE A 54 10.52 7.22 0.12
CA PHE A 54 11.89 7.00 0.62
C PHE A 54 12.34 8.01 1.66
N GLU A 55 11.45 8.91 2.08
CA GLU A 55 11.69 9.94 3.11
C GLU A 55 12.87 10.89 2.79
N ALA A 56 13.43 10.83 1.58
CA ALA A 56 14.56 11.64 1.16
C ALA A 56 14.60 11.80 -0.37
N SER A 57 14.95 13.00 -0.82
CA SER A 57 15.28 13.32 -2.21
C SER A 57 16.69 13.89 -2.25
N ALA A 58 17.47 13.50 -3.26
CA ALA A 58 18.86 13.94 -3.42
C ALA A 58 19.01 15.44 -3.70
N GLN A 59 17.97 16.10 -4.22
CA GLN A 59 17.99 17.52 -4.59
C GLN A 59 17.45 18.40 -3.45
N ALA A 60 18.31 19.21 -2.83
CA ALA A 60 17.91 20.19 -1.83
C ALA A 60 17.42 21.50 -2.49
N PRO A 61 16.24 22.02 -2.13
CA PRO A 61 15.75 23.29 -2.67
C PRO A 61 16.62 24.45 -2.18
N THR A 62 17.01 25.32 -3.11
CA THR A 62 17.93 26.44 -2.83
C THR A 62 17.21 27.69 -2.37
N LEU A 63 15.90 27.81 -2.63
CA LEU A 63 15.07 28.95 -2.25
C LEU A 63 14.33 28.75 -0.92
N GLY A 64 14.20 29.83 -0.15
CA GLY A 64 13.52 29.81 1.16
C GLY A 64 12.05 29.37 1.09
N GLY A 65 11.31 29.81 0.06
CA GLY A 65 9.90 29.44 -0.12
C GLY A 65 9.70 27.95 -0.47
N GLU A 66 10.59 27.39 -1.27
CA GLU A 66 10.57 25.97 -1.65
C GLU A 66 10.91 25.06 -0.47
N ARG A 67 11.80 25.50 0.42
CA ARG A 67 12.15 24.79 1.66
C ARG A 67 10.98 24.66 2.62
N LEU A 68 10.16 25.70 2.74
CA LEU A 68 8.95 25.66 3.59
C LEU A 68 7.92 24.68 3.01
N LEU A 69 7.73 24.72 1.68
CA LEU A 69 6.82 23.81 0.99
C LEU A 69 7.27 22.34 1.11
N SER A 70 8.58 22.07 0.96
CA SER A 70 9.13 20.72 1.15
C SER A 70 9.02 20.23 2.60
N ALA A 71 9.25 21.11 3.58
CA ALA A 71 9.10 20.77 5.00
C ALA A 71 7.64 20.46 5.36
N ALA A 72 6.68 21.25 4.85
CA ALA A 72 5.26 20.99 5.03
C ALA A 72 4.83 19.67 4.37
N TRP A 73 5.35 19.37 3.18
CA TRP A 73 5.11 18.09 2.49
C TRP A 73 5.64 16.90 3.30
N TRP A 74 6.87 16.99 3.80
CA TRP A 74 7.48 15.93 4.62
C TRP A 74 6.67 15.65 5.89
N LEU A 75 6.20 16.70 6.57
CA LEU A 75 5.35 16.55 7.75
C LEU A 75 4.03 15.86 7.40
N ALA A 76 3.41 16.23 6.28
CA ALA A 76 2.19 15.57 5.79
C ALA A 76 2.43 14.08 5.45
N ALA A 77 3.53 13.77 4.77
CA ALA A 77 3.90 12.40 4.42
C ALA A 77 4.16 11.54 5.68
N LEU A 78 4.88 12.08 6.67
CA LEU A 78 5.15 11.39 7.94
C LEU A 78 3.84 11.10 8.71
N VAL A 79 2.95 12.08 8.80
CA VAL A 79 1.64 11.90 9.46
C VAL A 79 0.80 10.85 8.72
N LEU A 80 0.77 10.90 7.39
CA LEU A 80 0.04 9.95 6.57
C LEU A 80 0.59 8.52 6.73
N MET A 81 1.91 8.35 6.71
CA MET A 81 2.56 7.05 6.85
C MET A 81 2.30 6.44 8.23
N ASN A 82 2.37 7.26 9.28
CA ASN A 82 2.02 6.85 10.64
C ASN A 82 0.54 6.43 10.76
N ALA A 83 -0.37 7.18 10.12
CA ALA A 83 -1.80 6.84 10.11
C ALA A 83 -2.08 5.54 9.33
N PHE A 84 -1.41 5.34 8.19
CA PHE A 84 -1.51 4.12 7.41
C PHE A 84 -0.98 2.90 8.20
N CYS A 85 0.19 3.02 8.82
CA CYS A 85 0.75 2.00 9.69
C CYS A 85 -0.18 1.66 10.86
N GLY A 86 -0.79 2.67 11.49
CA GLY A 86 -1.78 2.48 12.56
C GLY A 86 -3.02 1.72 12.08
N HIS A 87 -3.53 2.06 10.90
CA HIS A 87 -4.66 1.36 10.30
C HIS A 87 -4.32 -0.10 9.97
N MET A 88 -3.17 -0.36 9.37
CA MET A 88 -2.70 -1.72 9.07
C MET A 88 -2.56 -2.56 10.35
N ARG A 89 -1.98 -1.99 11.42
CA ARG A 89 -1.91 -2.66 12.72
C ARG A 89 -3.29 -3.02 13.26
N ALA A 90 -4.26 -2.12 13.16
CA ALA A 90 -5.63 -2.40 13.60
C ALA A 90 -6.28 -3.54 12.79
N CYS A 91 -6.09 -3.56 11.47
CA CYS A 91 -6.59 -4.65 10.62
C CYS A 91 -5.99 -6.02 11.00
N LEU A 92 -4.74 -6.05 11.46
CA LEU A 92 -4.09 -7.28 11.93
C LEU A 92 -4.58 -7.75 13.31
N MET A 93 -5.21 -6.87 14.10
CA MET A 93 -5.76 -7.20 15.42
C MET A 93 -7.19 -7.72 15.35
N ILE A 94 -7.92 -7.49 14.26
CA ILE A 94 -9.28 -7.99 14.09
C ILE A 94 -9.23 -9.47 13.73
N LYS A 95 -9.58 -10.34 14.67
CA LYS A 95 -9.85 -11.75 14.39
C LYS A 95 -11.18 -11.82 13.65
N SER A 96 -11.17 -12.28 12.39
CA SER A 96 -12.42 -12.54 11.68
C SER A 96 -13.15 -13.67 12.40
N GLU A 97 -14.32 -13.39 12.98
CA GLU A 97 -15.18 -14.46 13.46
C GLU A 97 -15.57 -15.33 12.26
N VAL A 98 -15.43 -16.65 12.40
CA VAL A 98 -15.97 -17.61 11.43
C VAL A 98 -17.45 -17.24 11.23
N GLU A 99 -17.90 -17.14 9.97
CA GLU A 99 -19.30 -16.81 9.66
C GLU A 99 -20.23 -17.74 10.45
N LYS A 100 -20.82 -17.20 11.52
CA LYS A 100 -21.81 -17.90 12.32
C LYS A 100 -23.10 -17.98 11.51
N ILE A 101 -23.73 -19.13 11.53
CA ILE A 101 -25.02 -19.31 10.88
C ILE A 101 -26.07 -18.88 11.90
N GLU A 102 -26.59 -17.67 11.72
CA GLU A 102 -27.52 -17.06 12.68
C GLU A 102 -28.96 -17.55 12.51
N SER A 103 -29.26 -18.18 11.36
CA SER A 103 -30.62 -18.62 11.05
C SER A 103 -30.66 -19.91 10.23
N ALA A 104 -31.66 -20.75 10.51
CA ALA A 104 -31.98 -21.92 9.70
C ALA A 104 -32.22 -21.57 8.22
N ARG A 105 -32.70 -20.35 7.90
CA ARG A 105 -32.86 -19.89 6.51
C ARG A 105 -31.53 -19.67 5.80
N GLN A 106 -30.50 -19.25 6.53
CA GLN A 106 -29.14 -19.07 6.00
C GLN A 106 -28.48 -20.43 5.71
N LEU A 107 -28.88 -21.47 6.47
CA LEU A 107 -28.48 -22.87 6.27
C LEU A 107 -29.00 -23.43 4.94
N VAL A 108 -30.28 -23.18 4.63
CA VAL A 108 -30.91 -23.65 3.36
C VAL A 108 -30.28 -22.98 2.13
N ARG A 109 -29.77 -21.75 2.28
CA ARG A 109 -29.09 -21.01 1.20
C ARG A 109 -27.66 -21.50 0.92
N LYS A 110 -27.07 -22.31 1.81
CA LYS A 110 -25.73 -22.89 1.65
C LYS A 110 -25.85 -24.38 1.29
N PRO A 111 -25.96 -24.74 -0.01
CA PRO A 111 -26.16 -26.13 -0.44
C PRO A 111 -24.97 -27.06 -0.16
N HIS A 112 -23.80 -26.50 0.17
CA HIS A 112 -22.58 -27.22 0.51
C HIS A 112 -22.40 -27.47 2.02
N THR A 113 -23.34 -27.03 2.87
CA THR A 113 -23.36 -27.37 4.30
C THR A 113 -24.49 -28.36 4.58
N LEU A 114 -24.14 -29.61 4.85
CA LEU A 114 -25.09 -30.66 5.24
C LEU A 114 -25.26 -30.63 6.77
N PRO A 115 -26.43 -30.21 7.30
CA PRO A 115 -26.70 -30.32 8.73
C PRO A 115 -26.88 -31.79 9.11
N HIS A 116 -26.06 -32.27 10.04
CA HIS A 116 -26.27 -33.56 10.67
C HIS A 116 -27.09 -33.39 11.94
N MET A 117 -28.17 -34.16 12.06
CA MET A 117 -28.99 -34.22 13.28
C MET A 117 -28.90 -35.62 13.87
N TRP A 118 -28.88 -35.69 15.20
CA TRP A 118 -28.93 -36.96 15.92
C TRP A 118 -30.36 -37.50 15.92
N LEU A 119 -30.56 -38.64 15.26
CA LEU A 119 -31.85 -39.35 15.18
C LEU A 119 -32.25 -39.89 16.56
N GLY A 120 -33.56 -39.89 16.86
CA GLY A 120 -34.09 -40.37 18.14
C GLY A 120 -34.03 -39.37 19.30
N THR A 121 -33.56 -38.13 19.06
CA THR A 121 -33.53 -37.07 20.06
C THR A 121 -34.83 -36.25 20.09
N SER A 122 -35.08 -35.55 21.20
CA SER A 122 -36.23 -34.65 21.36
C SER A 122 -36.26 -33.50 20.34
N TYR A 123 -35.12 -33.18 19.71
CA TYR A 123 -35.04 -32.16 18.66
C TYR A 123 -35.85 -32.54 17.41
N VAL A 124 -35.85 -33.83 17.02
CA VAL A 124 -36.64 -34.31 15.88
C VAL A 124 -38.13 -34.13 16.16
N ALA A 125 -38.57 -34.45 17.38
CA ALA A 125 -39.95 -34.26 17.79
C ALA A 125 -40.33 -32.77 17.89
N MET A 126 -39.43 -31.89 18.36
CA MET A 126 -39.70 -30.45 18.42
C MET A 126 -39.83 -29.78 17.04
N VAL A 127 -39.05 -30.22 16.06
CA VAL A 127 -39.16 -29.71 14.67
C VAL A 127 -40.40 -30.27 13.99
N ALA A 128 -40.71 -31.56 14.20
CA ALA A 128 -41.86 -32.22 13.58
C ALA A 128 -43.21 -31.81 14.21
N TYR A 129 -43.22 -31.52 15.51
CA TYR A 129 -44.42 -31.19 16.27
C TYR A 129 -44.19 -29.88 17.02
N ALA A 130 -44.59 -28.77 16.40
CA ALA A 130 -44.71 -27.46 17.05
C ALA A 130 -45.91 -27.42 18.03
N ALA A 131 -46.04 -28.45 18.87
CA ALA A 131 -47.12 -28.57 19.84
C ALA A 131 -46.84 -27.67 21.06
N PRO A 132 -47.86 -27.00 21.61
CA PRO A 132 -47.68 -26.17 22.80
C PRO A 132 -47.24 -27.03 23.99
N PRO A 133 -46.29 -26.55 24.82
CA PRO A 133 -45.81 -27.29 25.97
C PRO A 133 -46.94 -27.53 26.98
N ALA A 134 -46.89 -28.68 27.66
CA ALA A 134 -47.85 -29.03 28.70
C ALA A 134 -47.92 -27.95 29.79
N ARG A 135 -49.12 -27.72 30.37
CA ARG A 135 -49.37 -26.65 31.36
C ARG A 135 -48.38 -26.66 32.54
N SER A 136 -47.94 -27.83 32.99
CA SER A 136 -46.98 -27.97 34.09
C SER A 136 -45.59 -27.45 33.73
N ILE A 137 -45.14 -27.69 32.49
CA ILE A 137 -43.85 -27.17 31.99
C ILE A 137 -43.93 -25.65 31.89
N ARG A 138 -45.05 -25.11 31.41
CA ARG A 138 -45.25 -23.65 31.32
C ARG A 138 -45.15 -22.98 32.68
N ARG A 139 -45.74 -23.56 33.73
CA ARG A 139 -45.62 -23.03 35.11
C ARG A 139 -44.19 -23.03 35.64
N LEU A 140 -43.40 -24.05 35.29
CA LEU A 140 -41.97 -24.11 35.68
C LEU A 140 -41.13 -23.05 34.94
N VAL A 141 -41.48 -22.74 33.69
CA VAL A 141 -40.87 -21.65 32.92
C VAL A 141 -41.26 -20.29 33.48
N GLU A 142 -42.56 -20.06 33.71
CA GLU A 142 -43.09 -18.81 34.28
C GLU A 142 -42.53 -18.53 35.69
N ALA A 143 -42.27 -19.58 36.49
CA ALA A 143 -41.64 -19.48 37.80
C ALA A 143 -40.11 -19.24 37.75
N GLY A 144 -39.49 -19.22 36.56
CA GLY A 144 -38.05 -19.00 36.39
C GLY A 144 -37.16 -20.17 36.86
N LEU A 145 -37.73 -21.28 37.31
CA LEU A 145 -36.98 -22.46 37.76
C LEU A 145 -36.12 -23.04 36.64
N VAL A 146 -36.65 -23.09 35.42
CA VAL A 146 -35.90 -23.63 34.26
C VAL A 146 -34.61 -22.84 34.03
N ASN A 147 -34.66 -21.51 34.14
CA ASN A 147 -33.48 -20.67 33.97
C ASN A 147 -32.48 -20.85 35.12
N TYR A 148 -32.96 -20.95 36.37
CA TYR A 148 -32.09 -21.22 37.53
C TYR A 148 -31.34 -22.56 37.40
N TRP A 149 -32.03 -23.61 36.97
CA TRP A 149 -31.44 -24.94 36.81
C TRP A 149 -30.48 -24.97 35.62
N TRP A 150 -30.83 -24.30 34.52
CA TRP A 150 -29.96 -24.15 33.36
C TRP A 150 -28.63 -23.48 33.74
N THR A 151 -28.67 -22.30 34.35
CA THR A 151 -27.47 -21.56 34.78
C THR A 151 -26.64 -22.35 35.80
N ARG A 152 -27.30 -23.11 36.70
CA ARG A 152 -26.61 -23.97 37.67
C ARG A 152 -25.94 -25.19 37.01
N ALA A 153 -26.54 -25.75 35.97
CA ALA A 153 -26.01 -26.94 35.28
C ALA A 153 -24.90 -26.59 34.29
N THR A 154 -25.03 -25.47 33.55
CA THR A 154 -24.06 -25.08 32.53
C THR A 154 -22.96 -24.15 33.04
N GLY A 155 -23.11 -23.61 34.27
CA GLY A 155 -22.25 -22.56 34.79
C GLY A 155 -22.36 -21.26 33.97
N ASP A 156 -21.50 -20.28 34.26
CA ASP A 156 -21.36 -19.05 33.48
C ASP A 156 -20.72 -19.35 32.12
N VAL A 157 -21.51 -19.86 31.18
CA VAL A 157 -21.11 -20.09 29.77
C VAL A 157 -20.65 -18.79 29.09
N SER A 158 -20.98 -17.62 29.65
CA SER A 158 -20.44 -16.32 29.26
C SER A 158 -18.91 -16.24 29.38
N ARG A 159 -18.28 -17.05 30.24
CA ARG A 159 -16.81 -17.21 30.31
C ARG A 159 -16.25 -18.13 29.22
N CYS A 160 -17.09 -18.97 28.63
CA CYS A 160 -16.72 -19.85 27.52
C CYS A 160 -16.91 -19.19 26.14
N GLY A 161 -17.48 -17.98 26.08
CA GLY A 161 -17.71 -17.21 24.87
C GLY A 161 -16.46 -16.49 24.32
N GLY A 162 -15.28 -17.12 24.37
CA GLY A 162 -14.07 -16.46 23.90
C GLY A 162 -12.78 -17.27 23.96
N SER A 163 -12.76 -18.54 23.55
CA SER A 163 -11.50 -19.24 23.27
C SER A 163 -11.62 -20.38 22.25
N SER A 164 -12.43 -20.20 21.19
CA SER A 164 -12.21 -20.93 19.93
C SER A 164 -11.16 -20.27 19.03
N SER A 165 -10.39 -19.33 19.59
CA SER A 165 -9.03 -19.02 19.13
C SER A 165 -8.11 -19.10 20.36
N SER A 166 -7.11 -19.97 20.29
CA SER A 166 -5.91 -19.97 21.12
C SER A 166 -6.07 -20.21 22.64
N SER A 167 -6.21 -21.46 23.06
CA SER A 167 -5.67 -21.92 24.35
C SER A 167 -4.14 -22.09 24.21
N GLY A 168 -3.42 -20.98 24.34
CA GLY A 168 -1.96 -20.87 24.32
C GLY A 168 -1.56 -19.42 24.58
N PRO A 169 -0.37 -19.14 25.14
CA PRO A 169 0.05 -17.76 25.42
C PRO A 169 0.06 -16.98 24.10
N GLU A 170 -0.64 -15.85 24.07
CA GLU A 170 -0.64 -14.84 23.00
C GLU A 170 -0.30 -15.37 21.59
N GLN A 171 -1.19 -16.16 20.98
CA GLN A 171 -1.05 -16.50 19.57
C GLN A 171 -1.38 -15.25 18.74
N ALA A 172 -0.33 -14.50 18.40
CA ALA A 172 -0.36 -13.49 17.37
C ALA A 172 -0.96 -14.08 16.09
N SER A 173 -1.94 -13.41 15.52
CA SER A 173 -2.44 -13.72 14.17
C SER A 173 -1.24 -13.69 13.21
N THR A 174 -0.81 -14.85 12.74
CA THR A 174 0.30 -14.94 11.78
C THR A 174 -0.21 -14.42 10.45
N LEU A 175 0.38 -13.34 9.91
CA LEU A 175 0.09 -12.89 8.55
C LEU A 175 0.30 -14.06 7.59
N GLY A 176 -0.72 -14.34 6.79
CA GLY A 176 -0.63 -15.38 5.77
C GLY A 176 0.21 -14.90 4.59
N PHE A 177 0.82 -15.84 3.86
CA PHE A 177 1.42 -15.53 2.56
C PHE A 177 0.41 -14.90 1.58
N ALA A 178 -0.88 -15.25 1.71
CA ALA A 178 -1.97 -14.67 0.94
C ALA A 178 -2.10 -13.14 1.12
N ASP A 179 -1.80 -12.62 2.32
CA ASP A 179 -1.90 -11.19 2.62
C ASP A 179 -0.75 -10.38 1.99
N VAL A 180 0.40 -11.02 1.74
CA VAL A 180 1.63 -10.40 1.20
C VAL A 180 1.81 -10.69 -0.29
N PHE A 181 1.09 -11.69 -0.84
CA PHE A 181 1.19 -12.11 -2.24
C PHE A 181 1.02 -10.95 -3.22
N GLY A 182 0.09 -10.02 -2.94
CA GLY A 182 -0.12 -8.83 -3.78
C GLY A 182 1.11 -7.94 -3.92
N VAL A 183 1.93 -7.84 -2.87
CA VAL A 183 3.17 -7.03 -2.89
C VAL A 183 4.21 -7.65 -3.84
N PHE A 184 4.34 -8.97 -3.84
CA PHE A 184 5.24 -9.68 -4.76
C PHE A 184 4.82 -9.52 -6.21
N VAL A 185 3.51 -9.62 -6.50
CA VAL A 185 2.98 -9.40 -7.85
C VAL A 185 3.24 -7.97 -8.32
N LEU A 186 3.01 -6.97 -7.46
CA LEU A 186 3.29 -5.57 -7.77
C LEU A 186 4.78 -5.35 -8.08
N TRP A 187 5.68 -5.92 -7.28
CA TRP A 187 7.12 -5.83 -7.50
C TRP A 187 7.53 -6.44 -8.85
N LEU A 188 7.05 -7.65 -9.17
CA LEU A 188 7.32 -8.29 -10.46
C LEU A 188 6.77 -7.48 -11.65
N ALA A 189 5.57 -6.91 -11.51
CA ALA A 189 4.99 -6.06 -12.54
C ALA A 189 5.85 -4.81 -12.79
N CYS A 190 6.27 -4.11 -11.73
CA CYS A 190 7.15 -2.95 -11.84
C CYS A 190 8.51 -3.29 -12.46
N ALA A 191 9.11 -4.43 -12.06
CA ALA A 191 10.36 -4.91 -12.64
C ALA A 191 10.20 -5.25 -14.13
N GLY A 192 9.07 -5.86 -14.51
CA GLY A 192 8.73 -6.15 -15.90
C GLY A 192 8.55 -4.89 -16.74
N ILE A 193 7.82 -3.89 -16.24
CA ILE A 193 7.64 -2.59 -16.92
C ILE A 193 8.99 -1.89 -17.10
N SER A 194 9.83 -1.87 -16.06
CA SER A 194 11.18 -1.27 -16.14
C SER A 194 12.04 -1.96 -17.20
N ALA A 195 12.04 -3.29 -17.23
CA ALA A 195 12.73 -4.06 -18.26
C ALA A 195 12.17 -3.77 -19.66
N LEU A 196 10.84 -3.71 -19.83
CA LEU A 196 10.19 -3.38 -21.11
C LEU A 196 10.58 -1.99 -21.60
N VAL A 197 10.62 -0.97 -20.73
CA VAL A 197 11.07 0.38 -21.11
C VAL A 197 12.53 0.36 -21.53
N PHE A 198 13.40 -0.34 -20.79
CA PHE A 198 14.80 -0.51 -21.16
C PHE A 198 14.97 -1.20 -22.52
N PHE A 199 14.25 -2.29 -22.76
CA PHE A 199 14.26 -2.97 -24.06
C PHE A 199 13.66 -2.09 -25.17
N ALA A 200 12.61 -1.33 -24.89
CA ALA A 200 12.04 -0.39 -25.86
C ALA A 200 13.04 0.71 -26.23
N GLU A 201 13.78 1.27 -25.27
CA GLU A 201 14.88 2.22 -25.54
C GLU A 201 16.02 1.59 -26.35
N LEU A 202 16.34 0.31 -26.10
CA LEU A 202 17.33 -0.44 -26.90
C LEU A 202 16.84 -0.79 -28.31
N CYS A 203 15.53 -1.05 -28.47
CA CYS A 203 14.90 -1.44 -29.73
C CYS A 203 14.49 -0.23 -30.58
N THR A 204 14.26 0.95 -29.98
CA THR A 204 14.23 2.19 -30.77
C THR A 204 15.59 2.33 -31.42
N PRO A 205 15.67 2.39 -32.76
CA PRO A 205 16.96 2.51 -33.43
C PRO A 205 17.61 3.77 -32.88
N ARG A 206 18.72 3.59 -32.17
CA ARG A 206 19.68 4.63 -31.79
C ARG A 206 19.97 5.41 -33.06
N THR A 207 19.19 6.45 -33.33
CA THR A 207 19.31 7.23 -34.54
C THR A 207 20.76 7.67 -34.63
N ASP A 208 21.35 7.41 -35.78
CA ASP A 208 22.72 7.65 -36.19
C ASP A 208 23.27 9.07 -35.90
N GLU A 209 22.50 9.94 -35.26
CA GLU A 209 22.85 11.31 -34.89
C GLU A 209 23.71 11.40 -33.62
N MET A 210 23.41 10.66 -32.55
CA MET A 210 24.17 10.78 -31.30
C MET A 210 25.57 10.15 -31.43
N SER A 211 25.69 9.02 -32.14
CA SER A 211 27.00 8.40 -32.44
C SER A 211 27.84 9.27 -33.39
N LYS A 212 27.25 9.93 -34.40
CA LYS A 212 27.99 10.89 -35.26
C LYS A 212 28.41 12.13 -34.49
N LYS A 213 27.58 12.67 -33.59
CA LYS A 213 27.93 13.84 -32.76
C LYS A 213 28.98 13.51 -31.70
N LEU A 214 28.92 12.32 -31.09
CA LEU A 214 29.95 11.85 -30.16
C LEU A 214 31.27 11.50 -30.89
N ALA A 215 31.22 10.89 -32.08
CA ALA A 215 32.40 10.64 -32.90
C ALA A 215 33.05 11.93 -33.43
N ALA A 216 32.25 12.91 -33.87
CA ALA A 216 32.74 14.23 -34.28
C ALA A 216 33.33 15.03 -33.09
N ALA A 217 32.71 14.96 -31.91
CA ALA A 217 33.21 15.59 -30.68
C ALA A 217 34.44 14.85 -30.08
N ALA A 218 34.63 13.57 -30.38
CA ALA A 218 35.84 12.82 -30.06
C ALA A 218 36.97 13.16 -31.05
N ALA A 219 36.66 13.28 -32.34
CA ALA A 219 37.62 13.66 -33.39
C ALA A 219 38.15 15.11 -33.22
N SER A 220 37.31 16.05 -32.76
CA SER A 220 37.75 17.42 -32.45
C SER A 220 38.67 17.47 -31.23
N ARG A 221 38.40 16.67 -30.19
CA ARG A 221 39.26 16.57 -28.99
C ARG A 221 40.62 15.91 -29.29
N CYS A 222 40.67 14.89 -30.14
CA CYS A 222 41.95 14.32 -30.60
C CYS A 222 42.75 15.31 -31.47
N ARG A 223 42.09 16.12 -32.31
CA ARG A 223 42.76 17.12 -33.17
C ARG A 223 43.36 18.28 -32.37
N HIS A 224 42.72 18.71 -31.29
CA HIS A 224 43.28 19.73 -30.38
C HIS A 224 44.44 19.19 -29.54
N ARG A 225 44.36 17.94 -29.06
CA ARG A 225 45.44 17.33 -28.26
C ARG A 225 46.69 17.00 -29.09
N TRP A 226 46.54 16.63 -30.37
CA TRP A 226 47.66 16.45 -31.30
C TRP A 226 48.34 17.77 -31.72
N ARG A 227 47.60 18.89 -31.75
CA ARG A 227 48.20 20.23 -32.00
C ARG A 227 48.92 20.79 -30.77
N ALA A 228 48.42 20.54 -29.56
CA ALA A 228 49.06 20.96 -28.32
C ALA A 228 50.34 20.15 -27.98
N GLY A 229 50.45 18.92 -28.47
CA GLY A 229 51.64 18.06 -28.28
C GLY A 229 52.80 18.31 -29.25
N ARG A 230 52.70 19.32 -30.13
CA ARG A 230 53.76 19.71 -31.09
C ARG A 230 54.34 21.11 -30.78
N LEU A 231 54.56 21.41 -29.51
CA LEU A 231 55.45 22.50 -29.11
C LEU A 231 56.91 21.99 -29.14
N PRO A 232 57.83 22.67 -29.85
CA PRO A 232 59.21 22.21 -30.02
C PRO A 232 59.95 22.23 -28.68
N ARG A 233 60.52 21.07 -28.33
CA ARG A 233 61.49 20.90 -27.25
C ARG A 233 62.66 21.85 -27.53
N SER A 234 62.80 22.86 -26.67
CA SER A 234 63.78 23.93 -26.77
C SER A 234 65.19 23.38 -26.96
N ARG A 235 65.85 23.88 -27.99
CA ARG A 235 67.25 23.68 -28.32
C ARG A 235 68.09 24.47 -27.30
N SER A 236 68.62 23.82 -26.27
CA SER A 236 69.68 24.40 -25.44
C SER A 236 70.98 24.37 -26.26
N ARG A 237 71.51 25.56 -26.51
CA ARG A 237 72.82 25.78 -27.12
C ARG A 237 73.57 26.69 -26.13
N VAL A 238 74.82 26.29 -25.88
CA VAL A 238 75.85 26.86 -24.99
C VAL A 238 75.72 26.44 -23.53
#